data_AF-A0A926G1Z2-F1
#
_entry.id   AF-A0A926G1Z2-F1
#
_cell.length_a   1.000
_cell.length_b   1.000
_cell.length_c   1.000
_cell.angle_alpha   90.00
_cell.angle_beta   90.00
_cell.angle_gamma   90.00
#
_symmetry.space_group_name_H-M   'P 1'
#
loop_
_entity.id
_entity.type
_entity.pdbx_description
1 polymer ?
#
loop_
_entity_poly.entity_id
_entity_poly.type
_entity_poly.pdbx_seq_one_letter_code
_entity_poly.pdbx_strand_id
1 'polypeptide(L)'
;MNQMTLSDDAAWAAFEARDRAFEGRFIVAVITTGIYCKPTCPARRPLRENVRFYGDAEAAREAGFRACLRCKPDEVGRDRIAVAEAVALLEAAEDPLGLDELAERVGYAPHHFHRLFKRATGVTPAAYARGLRAKRAAEALNEGSVTEAIYEAGYSAPSRFYETANARLGMTPSAWKRGGAGVTIRWTVAETSLGPLLIAATDKGLCRIAFEEDQFALARRFPAAEIVMGGAALAALAARVVGEVENPGRHTDLPVDVQGTAFQEAVWNALRAIPAGETRSYAQIAAEAGSPGAVRAAGTACGANHVPIVIPCHRVQRSDGSIGGYAYGVDRKLALRKREGVSE
;
A
#
# COMPACT_ATOMS: atom_id res chain seq x y z
N MET A 1 -23.06 -16.29 14.69
CA MET A 1 -22.84 -15.71 16.03
C MET A 1 -21.51 -14.97 16.01
N ASN A 2 -21.52 -13.67 15.74
CA ASN A 2 -20.32 -12.85 15.60
C ASN A 2 -19.82 -12.47 17.01
N GLN A 3 -19.04 -13.34 17.64
CA GLN A 3 -18.51 -13.10 18.99
C GLN A 3 -17.41 -12.03 18.95
N MET A 4 -17.51 -11.05 19.86
CA MET A 4 -16.46 -10.05 20.06
C MET A 4 -15.16 -10.75 20.46
N THR A 5 -14.10 -10.60 19.65
CA THR A 5 -12.79 -11.21 19.90
C THR A 5 -11.96 -10.48 20.97
N LEU A 6 -12.55 -9.50 21.65
CA LEU A 6 -11.90 -8.60 22.61
C LEU A 6 -12.56 -8.81 23.98
N SER A 7 -11.78 -8.78 25.06
CA SER A 7 -12.37 -8.81 26.40
C SER A 7 -13.07 -7.48 26.71
N ASP A 8 -14.09 -7.52 27.56
CA ASP A 8 -14.83 -6.34 28.00
C ASP A 8 -13.92 -5.30 28.68
N ASP A 9 -12.89 -5.73 29.40
CA ASP A 9 -11.95 -4.82 30.06
C ASP A 9 -11.02 -4.14 29.05
N ALA A 10 -10.57 -4.86 28.01
CA ALA A 10 -9.80 -4.26 26.92
C ALA A 10 -10.66 -3.32 26.07
N ALA A 11 -11.93 -3.67 25.84
CA ALA A 11 -12.91 -2.80 25.17
C ALA A 11 -13.18 -1.53 25.99
N TRP A 12 -13.26 -1.65 27.31
CA TRP A 12 -13.42 -0.52 28.22
C TRP A 12 -12.20 0.40 28.21
N ALA A 13 -11.00 -0.14 28.37
CA ALA A 13 -9.77 0.67 28.33
C ALA A 13 -9.65 1.43 26.99
N ALA A 14 -9.93 0.77 25.87
CA ALA A 14 -9.93 1.40 24.54
C ALA A 14 -11.02 2.48 24.40
N PHE A 15 -12.22 2.23 24.92
CA PHE A 15 -13.30 3.21 24.94
C PHE A 15 -12.94 4.42 25.80
N GLU A 16 -12.44 4.22 27.02
CA GLU A 16 -12.03 5.28 27.93
C GLU A 16 -10.95 6.18 27.29
N ALA A 17 -9.94 5.57 26.67
CA ALA A 17 -8.84 6.25 25.99
C ALA A 17 -9.22 6.91 24.65
N ARG A 18 -10.43 6.70 24.11
CA ARG A 18 -10.81 7.10 22.73
C ARG A 18 -9.83 6.55 21.69
N ASP A 19 -9.37 5.32 21.88
CA ASP A 19 -8.33 4.75 21.03
C ASP A 19 -8.86 4.47 19.61
N ARG A 20 -8.34 5.22 18.63
CA ARG A 20 -8.69 5.08 17.22
C ARG A 20 -8.24 3.75 16.62
N ALA A 21 -7.29 3.04 17.23
CA ALA A 21 -6.86 1.71 16.78
C ALA A 21 -7.97 0.65 16.91
N PHE A 22 -8.97 0.90 17.75
CA PHE A 22 -10.12 0.03 17.98
C PHE A 22 -11.40 0.47 17.25
N GLU A 23 -11.32 1.54 16.45
CA GLU A 23 -12.43 1.99 15.62
C GLU A 23 -12.87 0.86 14.67
N GLY A 24 -14.15 0.49 14.72
CA GLY A 24 -14.73 -0.59 13.90
C GLY A 24 -14.43 -2.01 14.38
N ARG A 25 -13.78 -2.20 15.53
CA ARG A 25 -13.54 -3.54 16.13
C ARG A 25 -14.62 -3.97 17.13
N PHE A 26 -15.33 -3.01 17.69
CA PHE A 26 -16.47 -3.21 18.57
C PHE A 26 -17.32 -1.94 18.60
N ILE A 27 -18.52 -2.07 19.15
CA ILE A 27 -19.47 -1.00 19.39
C ILE A 27 -19.78 -0.91 20.88
N VAL A 28 -19.95 0.31 21.36
CA VAL A 28 -20.21 0.63 22.77
C VAL A 28 -21.67 0.98 22.95
N ALA A 29 -22.42 0.15 23.66
CA ALA A 29 -23.82 0.38 23.98
C ALA A 29 -23.98 0.92 25.40
N VAL A 30 -24.67 2.05 25.54
CA VAL A 30 -24.89 2.72 26.83
C VAL A 30 -26.31 2.42 27.30
N ILE A 31 -26.42 1.58 28.33
CA ILE A 31 -27.68 1.01 28.86
C ILE A 31 -28.67 2.13 29.19
N THR A 32 -28.24 3.14 29.94
CA THR A 32 -29.10 4.23 30.43
C THR A 32 -29.70 5.10 29.34
N THR A 33 -29.08 5.15 28.17
CA THR A 33 -29.55 5.99 27.06
C THR A 33 -30.17 5.19 25.91
N GLY A 34 -29.98 3.87 25.91
CA GLY A 34 -30.34 3.01 24.79
C GLY A 34 -29.56 3.32 23.50
N ILE A 35 -28.38 3.94 23.60
CA ILE A 35 -27.59 4.39 22.44
C ILE A 35 -26.33 3.54 22.29
N TYR A 36 -26.03 3.10 21.07
CA TYR A 36 -24.72 2.56 20.73
C TYR A 36 -23.84 3.54 19.96
N CYS A 37 -22.54 3.50 20.23
CA CYS A 37 -21.53 4.46 19.80
C CYS A 37 -20.27 3.74 19.28
N LYS A 38 -19.47 4.47 18.51
CA LYS A 38 -18.07 4.11 18.26
C LYS A 38 -17.23 4.24 19.55
N PRO A 39 -16.14 3.47 19.69
CA PRO A 39 -15.21 3.62 20.79
C PRO A 39 -14.58 5.02 20.85
N THR A 40 -14.43 5.70 19.71
CA THR A 40 -13.89 7.06 19.64
C THR A 40 -14.94 8.16 19.82
N CYS A 41 -16.19 7.82 20.14
CA CYS A 41 -17.28 8.79 20.23
C CYS A 41 -16.92 9.96 21.17
N PRO A 42 -17.10 11.23 20.73
CA PRO A 42 -16.72 12.39 21.53
C PRO A 42 -17.68 12.68 22.69
N ALA A 43 -18.76 11.92 22.84
CA ALA A 43 -19.68 12.03 23.97
C ALA A 43 -18.96 11.78 25.32
N ARG A 44 -19.51 12.37 26.38
CA ARG A 44 -19.04 12.14 27.76
C ARG A 44 -19.10 10.64 28.06
N ARG A 45 -18.07 10.12 28.73
CA ARG A 45 -18.02 8.71 29.11
C ARG A 45 -19.11 8.42 30.16
N PRO A 46 -20.00 7.44 29.92
CA PRO A 46 -20.90 6.94 30.95
C PRO A 46 -20.09 6.18 32.02
N LEU A 47 -20.74 5.80 33.13
CA LEU A 47 -20.13 4.90 34.11
C LEU A 47 -19.95 3.49 33.53
N ARG A 48 -18.89 2.78 33.95
CA ARG A 48 -18.54 1.43 33.48
C ARG A 48 -19.70 0.43 33.55
N GLU A 49 -20.44 0.47 34.65
CA GLU A 49 -21.61 -0.39 34.92
C GLU A 49 -22.75 -0.19 33.91
N ASN A 50 -22.80 0.98 33.25
CA ASN A 50 -23.83 1.35 32.29
C ASN A 50 -23.42 1.07 30.84
N VAL A 51 -22.35 0.30 30.62
CA VAL A 51 -21.79 0.02 29.28
C VAL A 51 -21.74 -1.47 29.00
N ARG A 52 -22.19 -1.81 27.79
CA ARG A 52 -22.00 -3.13 27.16
C ARG A 52 -21.25 -2.96 25.85
N PHE A 53 -20.54 -4.02 25.45
CA PHE A 53 -19.83 -4.05 24.19
C PHE A 53 -20.42 -5.10 23.26
N TYR A 54 -20.40 -4.78 21.96
CA TYR A 54 -20.90 -5.64 20.89
C TYR A 54 -19.84 -5.73 19.80
N GLY A 55 -19.78 -6.85 19.06
CA GLY A 55 -18.82 -7.03 17.97
C GLY A 55 -19.03 -6.04 16.82
N ASP A 56 -20.29 -5.68 16.56
CA ASP A 56 -20.69 -4.77 15.49
C ASP A 56 -21.99 -4.01 15.84
N ALA A 57 -22.41 -3.14 14.92
CA ALA A 57 -23.61 -2.32 15.09
C ALA A 57 -24.91 -3.12 14.93
N GLU A 58 -24.86 -4.27 14.25
CA GLU A 58 -26.04 -5.12 14.04
C GLU A 58 -26.40 -5.84 15.33
N ALA A 59 -25.43 -6.45 16.00
CA ALA A 59 -25.62 -7.08 17.30
C ALA A 59 -26.12 -6.09 18.37
N ALA A 60 -25.69 -4.82 18.32
CA ALA A 60 -26.20 -3.78 19.20
C ALA A 60 -27.67 -3.42 18.89
N ARG A 61 -28.10 -3.43 17.62
CA ARG A 61 -29.49 -3.18 17.23
C ARG A 61 -30.42 -4.32 17.63
N GLU A 62 -30.00 -5.56 17.41
CA GLU A 62 -30.75 -6.75 17.85
C GLU A 62 -30.99 -6.73 19.37
N ALA A 63 -30.03 -6.18 20.13
CA ALA A 63 -30.14 -5.98 21.56
C ALA A 63 -30.97 -4.73 21.97
N GLY A 64 -31.58 -4.02 21.01
CA GLY A 64 -32.50 -2.90 21.26
C GLY A 64 -31.85 -1.51 21.34
N PHE A 65 -30.58 -1.36 20.99
CA PHE A 65 -29.90 -0.06 21.02
C PHE A 65 -30.04 0.69 19.69
N ARG A 66 -30.15 2.02 19.75
CA ARG A 66 -30.16 2.90 18.57
C ARG A 66 -28.80 3.55 18.31
N ALA A 67 -28.51 3.87 17.04
CA ALA A 67 -27.26 4.52 16.67
C ALA A 67 -27.10 5.92 17.29
N CYS A 68 -25.88 6.22 17.73
CA CYS A 68 -25.52 7.54 18.23
C CYS A 68 -25.56 8.58 17.13
N LEU A 69 -26.39 9.61 17.30
CA LEU A 69 -26.49 10.73 16.35
C LEU A 69 -25.24 11.64 16.34
N ARG A 70 -24.36 11.51 17.35
CA ARG A 70 -23.15 12.34 17.47
C ARG A 70 -21.94 11.75 16.75
N CYS A 71 -21.62 10.47 17.00
CA CYS A 71 -20.52 9.81 16.31
C CYS A 71 -20.94 9.06 15.04
N LYS A 72 -22.26 8.93 14.83
CA LYS A 72 -22.87 8.34 13.64
C LYS A 72 -22.16 7.04 13.23
N PRO A 73 -22.24 6.01 14.09
CA PRO A 73 -21.46 4.79 13.93
C PRO A 73 -21.73 4.11 12.58
N ASP A 74 -22.97 4.17 12.11
CA ASP A 74 -23.40 3.50 10.89
C ASP A 74 -22.95 4.21 9.61
N GLU A 75 -22.71 5.53 9.63
CA GLU A 75 -22.34 6.29 8.42
C GLU A 75 -20.95 5.86 7.90
N VAL A 76 -19.97 5.62 8.78
CA VAL A 76 -18.59 5.27 8.36
C VAL A 76 -18.47 3.81 7.89
N GLY A 77 -19.23 2.90 8.50
CA GLY A 77 -19.32 1.51 8.02
C GLY A 77 -20.01 1.43 6.66
N ARG A 78 -21.14 2.14 6.52
CA ARG A 78 -21.89 2.26 5.27
C ARG A 78 -21.05 2.91 4.17
N ASP A 79 -20.28 3.95 4.47
CA ASP A 79 -19.35 4.61 3.55
C ASP A 79 -18.34 3.62 2.94
N ARG A 80 -17.71 2.79 3.78
CA ARG A 80 -16.68 1.82 3.33
C ARG A 80 -17.28 0.72 2.46
N ILE A 81 -18.43 0.18 2.87
CA ILE A 81 -19.15 -0.86 2.13
C ILE A 81 -19.59 -0.31 0.77
N ALA A 82 -20.18 0.88 0.75
CA ALA A 82 -20.62 1.55 -0.48
C ALA A 82 -19.48 1.79 -1.48
N VAL A 83 -18.29 2.20 -1.00
CA VAL A 83 -17.13 2.37 -1.89
C VAL A 83 -16.66 1.02 -2.46
N ALA A 84 -16.59 -0.03 -1.64
CA ALA A 84 -16.17 -1.35 -2.10
C ALA A 84 -17.15 -1.95 -3.12
N GLU A 85 -18.45 -1.81 -2.87
CA GLU A 85 -19.51 -2.25 -3.79
C GLU A 85 -19.47 -1.49 -5.11
N ALA A 86 -19.31 -0.16 -5.08
CA ALA A 86 -19.18 0.63 -6.29
C ALA A 86 -17.93 0.28 -7.13
N VAL A 87 -16.80 -0.04 -6.48
CA VAL A 87 -15.60 -0.51 -7.19
C VAL A 87 -15.91 -1.83 -7.90
N ALA A 88 -16.52 -2.79 -7.21
CA ALA A 88 -16.91 -4.07 -7.82
C ALA A 88 -17.87 -3.89 -9.00
N LEU A 89 -18.85 -2.99 -8.88
CA LEU A 89 -19.78 -2.64 -9.96
C LEU A 89 -19.04 -2.06 -11.19
N LEU A 90 -18.08 -1.16 -10.98
CA LEU A 90 -17.29 -0.59 -12.08
C LEU A 90 -16.36 -1.61 -12.74
N GLU A 91 -15.78 -2.54 -11.96
CA GLU A 91 -14.92 -3.61 -12.48
C GLU A 91 -15.68 -4.68 -13.24
N ALA A 92 -16.94 -4.94 -12.88
CA ALA A 92 -17.79 -5.92 -13.55
C ALA A 92 -18.59 -5.34 -14.73
N ALA A 93 -18.83 -4.03 -14.76
CA ALA A 93 -19.63 -3.41 -15.82
C ALA A 93 -18.90 -3.42 -17.16
N GLU A 94 -19.52 -3.99 -18.20
CA GLU A 94 -19.05 -3.91 -19.58
C GLU A 94 -19.28 -2.51 -20.16
N ASP A 95 -20.45 -1.93 -19.87
CA ASP A 95 -20.85 -0.58 -20.26
C ASP A 95 -20.51 0.50 -19.21
N PRO A 96 -20.37 1.78 -19.62
CA PRO A 96 -20.07 2.86 -18.69
C PRO A 96 -21.22 3.13 -17.71
N LEU A 97 -20.98 2.91 -16.42
CA LEU A 97 -21.91 3.32 -15.35
C LEU A 97 -21.73 4.82 -15.04
N GLY A 98 -22.84 5.56 -15.06
CA GLY A 98 -22.89 6.97 -14.65
C GLY A 98 -22.72 7.15 -13.14
N LEU A 99 -22.33 8.35 -12.70
CA LEU A 99 -22.21 8.67 -11.27
C LEU A 99 -23.55 8.51 -10.54
N ASP A 100 -24.65 8.92 -11.18
CA ASP A 100 -25.98 8.90 -10.57
C ASP A 100 -26.44 7.46 -10.32
N GLU A 101 -26.26 6.59 -11.32
CA GLU A 101 -26.58 5.16 -11.22
C GLU A 101 -25.70 4.44 -10.20
N LEU A 102 -24.40 4.75 -10.17
CA LEU A 102 -23.47 4.18 -9.20
C LEU A 102 -23.82 4.60 -7.78
N ALA A 103 -24.20 5.87 -7.59
CA ALA A 103 -24.60 6.42 -6.30
C ALA A 103 -25.95 5.85 -5.83
N GLU A 104 -26.90 5.66 -6.74
CA GLU A 104 -28.20 5.02 -6.45
C GLU A 104 -28.01 3.58 -5.96
N ARG A 105 -27.20 2.77 -6.66
CA ARG A 105 -26.95 1.37 -6.30
C ARG A 105 -26.34 1.20 -4.90
N VAL A 106 -25.52 2.15 -4.48
CA VAL A 106 -24.89 2.12 -3.15
C VAL A 106 -25.63 2.98 -2.11
N GLY A 107 -26.78 3.53 -2.48
CA GLY A 107 -27.69 4.24 -1.59
C GLY A 107 -27.17 5.60 -1.10
N TYR A 108 -26.50 6.37 -1.96
CA TYR A 108 -26.01 7.73 -1.69
C TYR A 108 -26.49 8.75 -2.72
N ALA A 109 -26.57 10.02 -2.30
CA ALA A 109 -26.75 11.11 -3.25
C ALA A 109 -25.49 11.27 -4.14
N PRO A 110 -25.61 11.53 -5.45
CA PRO A 110 -24.49 11.53 -6.41
C PRO A 110 -23.30 12.41 -6.00
N HIS A 111 -23.58 13.66 -5.61
CA HIS A 111 -22.54 14.60 -5.17
C HIS A 111 -21.86 14.17 -3.86
N HIS A 112 -22.61 13.53 -2.95
CA HIS A 112 -22.04 13.01 -1.72
C HIS A 112 -21.14 11.79 -2.01
N PHE A 113 -21.64 10.86 -2.82
CA PHE A 113 -20.90 9.67 -3.23
C PHE A 113 -19.62 10.01 -3.98
N HIS A 114 -19.68 11.00 -4.89
CA HIS A 114 -18.50 11.48 -5.61
C HIS A 114 -17.36 11.90 -4.67
N ARG A 115 -17.67 12.68 -3.63
CA ARG A 115 -16.67 13.13 -2.64
C ARG A 115 -16.19 11.97 -1.77
N LEU A 116 -17.11 11.09 -1.35
CA LEU A 116 -16.79 9.89 -0.57
C LEU A 116 -15.83 8.97 -1.33
N PHE A 117 -16.17 8.62 -2.56
CA PHE A 117 -15.38 7.75 -3.43
C PHE A 117 -14.00 8.36 -3.71
N LYS A 118 -13.94 9.66 -4.03
CA LYS A 118 -12.66 10.37 -4.22
C LYS A 118 -11.79 10.39 -2.96
N ARG A 119 -12.39 10.61 -1.79
CA ARG A 119 -11.68 10.57 -0.51
C ARG A 119 -11.15 9.18 -0.18
N ALA A 120 -11.88 8.13 -0.55
CA ALA A 120 -11.52 6.74 -0.25
C ALA A 120 -10.55 6.11 -1.25
N THR A 121 -10.65 6.46 -2.54
CA THR A 121 -9.87 5.85 -3.64
C THR A 121 -8.82 6.77 -4.24
N GLY A 122 -8.84 8.06 -3.91
CA GLY A 122 -7.99 9.10 -4.47
C GLY A 122 -8.45 9.67 -5.82
N VAL A 123 -9.39 9.01 -6.51
CA VAL A 123 -9.88 9.41 -7.85
C VAL A 123 -11.41 9.47 -7.92
N THR A 124 -11.98 10.16 -8.90
CA THR A 124 -13.43 10.20 -9.07
C THR A 124 -13.96 8.89 -9.68
N PRO A 125 -15.23 8.52 -9.46
CA PRO A 125 -15.81 7.32 -10.09
C PRO A 125 -15.66 7.29 -11.62
N ALA A 126 -15.87 8.43 -12.28
CA ALA A 126 -15.71 8.55 -13.73
C ALA A 126 -14.24 8.40 -14.19
N ALA A 127 -13.28 8.87 -13.39
CA ALA A 127 -11.86 8.65 -13.67
C ALA A 127 -11.47 7.18 -13.50
N TYR A 128 -11.98 6.53 -12.45
CA TYR A 128 -11.78 5.10 -12.20
C TYR A 128 -12.33 4.24 -13.35
N ALA A 129 -13.58 4.50 -13.78
CA ALA A 129 -14.22 3.80 -14.89
C ALA A 129 -13.50 4.01 -16.24
N ARG A 130 -12.95 5.20 -16.49
CA ARG A 130 -12.12 5.46 -17.69
C ARG A 130 -10.82 4.65 -17.67
N GLY A 131 -10.16 4.56 -16.51
CA GLY A 131 -8.95 3.75 -16.36
C GLY A 131 -9.19 2.26 -16.64
N LEU A 132 -10.30 1.72 -16.14
CA LEU A 132 -10.69 0.33 -16.40
C LEU A 132 -10.95 0.06 -17.89
N ARG A 133 -11.64 0.98 -18.59
CA ARG A 133 -11.88 0.85 -20.03
C ARG A 133 -10.62 0.91 -20.86
N ALA A 134 -9.72 1.85 -20.56
CA ALA A 134 -8.43 1.94 -21.24
C ALA A 134 -7.61 0.66 -21.05
N LYS A 135 -7.63 0.07 -19.85
CA LYS A 135 -7.00 -1.21 -19.56
C LYS A 135 -7.61 -2.36 -20.38
N ARG A 136 -8.93 -2.48 -20.43
CA ARG A 136 -9.62 -3.54 -21.20
C ARG A 136 -9.37 -3.39 -22.71
N ALA A 137 -9.38 -2.17 -23.23
CA ALA A 137 -9.04 -1.90 -24.63
C ALA A 137 -7.59 -2.31 -24.94
N ALA A 138 -6.65 -2.00 -24.05
CA ALA A 138 -5.27 -2.46 -24.18
C ALA A 138 -5.11 -3.99 -24.09
N GLU A 139 -5.96 -4.67 -23.30
CA GLU A 139 -5.98 -6.13 -23.18
C GLU A 139 -6.61 -6.82 -24.41
N ALA A 140 -7.59 -6.20 -25.06
CA ALA A 140 -8.24 -6.70 -26.27
C ALA A 140 -7.36 -6.52 -27.53
N LEU A 141 -6.51 -5.49 -27.57
CA LEU A 141 -5.64 -5.14 -28.71
C LEU A 141 -4.31 -5.90 -28.71
N ASN A 142 -4.31 -7.19 -28.37
CA ASN A 142 -3.10 -8.00 -28.26
C ASN A 142 -2.51 -8.40 -29.63
N GLU A 143 -2.31 -7.41 -30.53
CA GLU A 143 -1.48 -7.38 -31.73
C GLU A 143 -1.32 -5.90 -32.18
N GLY A 144 -0.21 -5.24 -31.82
CA GLY A 144 0.24 -3.99 -32.44
C GLY A 144 -0.14 -2.66 -31.75
N SER A 145 0.86 -2.01 -31.15
CA SER A 145 0.94 -0.58 -30.79
C SER A 145 -0.26 0.11 -30.13
N VAL A 146 -0.38 -0.05 -28.81
CA VAL A 146 -1.34 0.63 -27.91
C VAL A 146 -0.99 2.12 -27.67
N THR A 147 0.04 2.66 -28.34
CA THR A 147 0.59 3.98 -28.00
C THR A 147 -0.24 5.14 -28.52
N GLU A 148 -1.02 4.98 -29.59
CA GLU A 148 -1.63 6.12 -30.31
C GLU A 148 -3.08 6.41 -29.86
N ALA A 149 -3.85 5.38 -29.51
CA ALA A 149 -5.26 5.52 -29.11
C ALA A 149 -5.47 6.17 -27.72
N ILE A 150 -4.41 6.23 -26.89
CA ILE A 150 -4.45 6.88 -25.57
C ILE A 150 -4.34 8.41 -25.70
N TYR A 151 -3.77 8.95 -26.80
CA TYR A 151 -3.51 10.38 -26.95
C TYR A 151 -4.73 11.21 -27.40
N GLU A 152 -5.72 10.63 -28.07
CA GLU A 152 -6.86 11.40 -28.62
C GLU A 152 -8.01 11.63 -27.62
N ALA A 153 -8.04 10.98 -26.45
CA ALA A 153 -9.19 11.02 -25.53
C ALA A 153 -9.26 12.26 -24.59
N GLY A 154 -8.62 13.38 -24.93
CA GLY A 154 -8.88 14.68 -24.29
C GLY A 154 -8.26 14.87 -22.90
N TYR A 155 -6.96 14.58 -22.77
CA TYR A 155 -6.16 14.91 -21.58
C TYR A 155 -5.81 16.42 -21.53
N SER A 156 -6.50 17.18 -20.69
CA SER A 156 -6.00 18.45 -20.13
C SER A 156 -5.89 18.27 -18.61
N ALA A 157 -4.73 18.20 -17.95
CA ALA A 157 -3.39 18.66 -18.29
C ALA A 157 -2.33 17.69 -17.71
N PRO A 158 -1.39 17.18 -18.53
CA PRO A 158 -0.29 16.31 -18.10
C PRO A 158 1.06 17.06 -17.95
N SER A 159 1.11 18.32 -17.52
CA SER A 159 2.37 19.11 -17.52
C SER A 159 2.99 19.40 -16.16
N ARG A 160 2.39 18.99 -15.03
CA ARG A 160 3.07 19.06 -13.71
C ARG A 160 3.25 17.72 -13.00
N PHE A 161 2.78 16.63 -13.62
CA PHE A 161 2.95 15.28 -13.10
C PHE A 161 3.87 14.41 -13.99
N TYR A 162 4.11 14.80 -15.25
CA TYR A 162 4.88 13.99 -16.21
C TYR A 162 6.23 14.55 -16.66
N GLU A 163 6.68 15.71 -16.17
CA GLU A 163 8.09 16.11 -16.39
C GLU A 163 9.08 15.32 -15.51
N THR A 164 8.61 14.65 -14.46
CA THR A 164 9.45 13.77 -13.62
C THR A 164 9.12 12.28 -13.72
N ALA A 165 8.04 11.91 -14.43
CA ALA A 165 7.57 10.51 -14.54
C ALA A 165 8.01 9.80 -15.85
N ASN A 166 9.00 10.34 -16.56
CA ASN A 166 9.79 9.57 -17.54
C ASN A 166 10.90 8.72 -16.88
N ALA A 167 11.06 8.80 -15.56
CA ALA A 167 11.81 7.80 -14.77
C ALA A 167 10.95 6.54 -14.57
N ARG A 168 10.71 5.83 -15.68
CA ARG A 168 9.89 4.63 -15.79
C ARG A 168 10.44 3.48 -14.94
N LEU A 169 9.71 3.08 -13.89
CA LEU A 169 9.72 1.70 -13.37
C LEU A 169 9.16 0.80 -14.48
N GLY A 170 10.03 0.02 -15.11
CA GLY A 170 9.78 -0.53 -16.43
C GLY A 170 8.73 -1.65 -16.49
N MET A 171 7.72 -1.47 -17.37
CA MET A 171 6.85 -2.47 -18.05
C MET A 171 5.55 -2.91 -17.38
N THR A 172 4.80 -3.70 -18.15
CA THR A 172 3.35 -3.89 -18.10
C THR A 172 2.87 -4.94 -17.08
N PRO A 173 1.67 -4.76 -16.47
CA PRO A 173 1.20 -5.48 -15.26
C PRO A 173 1.08 -7.02 -15.31
N SER A 174 1.32 -7.66 -16.45
CA SER A 174 0.88 -9.03 -16.74
C SER A 174 1.95 -10.11 -16.49
N ALA A 175 3.24 -9.80 -16.63
CA ALA A 175 4.33 -10.78 -16.49
C ALA A 175 4.56 -11.22 -15.02
N TRP A 176 4.61 -10.27 -14.09
CA TRP A 176 4.78 -10.54 -12.66
C TRP A 176 3.62 -11.34 -12.05
N LYS A 177 2.38 -11.08 -12.48
CA LYS A 177 1.20 -11.84 -12.04
C LYS A 177 1.17 -13.28 -12.54
N ARG A 178 1.86 -13.59 -13.63
CA ARG A 178 1.99 -14.94 -14.19
C ARG A 178 3.29 -15.63 -13.78
N GLY A 179 3.90 -15.22 -12.67
CA GLY A 179 5.14 -15.83 -12.18
C GLY A 179 6.36 -15.59 -13.07
N GLY A 180 6.36 -14.51 -13.87
CA GLY A 180 7.47 -14.15 -14.76
C GLY A 180 7.41 -14.76 -16.16
N ALA A 181 6.25 -15.28 -16.58
CA ALA A 181 6.07 -15.87 -17.90
C ALA A 181 6.57 -14.96 -19.03
N GLY A 182 7.52 -15.46 -19.83
CA GLY A 182 8.12 -14.75 -20.96
C GLY A 182 9.22 -13.75 -20.57
N VAL A 183 9.71 -13.80 -19.33
CA VAL A 183 10.79 -12.93 -18.84
C VAL A 183 12.02 -13.77 -18.52
N THR A 184 13.18 -13.35 -19.01
CA THR A 184 14.48 -13.88 -18.57
C THR A 184 14.99 -13.05 -17.39
N ILE A 185 15.29 -13.72 -16.27
CA ILE A 185 15.87 -13.12 -15.08
C ILE A 185 17.31 -13.59 -14.97
N ARG A 186 18.24 -12.64 -15.08
CA ARG A 186 19.67 -12.88 -14.87
C ARG A 186 20.00 -12.65 -13.41
N TRP A 187 20.71 -13.57 -12.79
CA TRP A 187 21.06 -13.46 -11.37
C TRP A 187 22.54 -13.75 -11.09
N THR A 188 23.05 -13.19 -10.01
CA THR A 188 24.38 -13.48 -9.46
C THR A 188 24.35 -13.32 -7.94
N VAL A 189 25.35 -13.88 -7.26
CA VAL A 189 25.59 -13.63 -5.84
C VAL A 189 26.90 -12.86 -5.72
N ALA A 190 26.85 -11.71 -5.09
CA ALA A 190 28.01 -10.88 -4.83
C ALA A 190 28.32 -10.87 -3.33
N GLU A 191 29.60 -10.91 -2.99
CA GLU A 191 30.06 -10.73 -1.61
C GLU A 191 29.95 -9.26 -1.21
N THR A 192 29.42 -9.01 -0.02
CA THR A 192 29.35 -7.68 0.59
C THR A 192 29.76 -7.75 2.05
N SER A 193 30.09 -6.61 2.65
CA SER A 193 30.37 -6.53 4.09
C SER A 193 29.18 -6.86 5.00
N LEU A 194 27.96 -7.00 4.45
CA LEU A 194 26.75 -7.43 5.17
C LEU A 194 26.37 -8.90 4.88
N GLY A 195 27.25 -9.62 4.17
CA GLY A 195 27.10 -11.01 3.76
C GLY A 195 26.79 -11.17 2.26
N PRO A 196 26.61 -12.43 1.80
CA PRO A 196 26.30 -12.73 0.41
C PRO A 196 24.96 -12.12 0.00
N LEU A 197 24.96 -11.45 -1.15
CA LEU A 197 23.81 -10.74 -1.69
C LEU A 197 23.43 -11.29 -3.05
N LEU A 198 22.25 -11.90 -3.15
CA LEU A 198 21.64 -12.25 -4.43
C LEU A 198 21.15 -10.98 -5.11
N ILE A 199 21.54 -10.81 -6.37
CA ILE A 199 21.17 -9.69 -7.23
C ILE A 199 20.60 -10.28 -8.51
N ALA A 200 19.34 -9.93 -8.82
CA ALA A 200 18.68 -10.37 -10.03
C ALA A 200 18.03 -9.21 -10.78
N ALA A 201 18.10 -9.25 -12.10
CA ALA A 201 17.56 -8.24 -12.98
C ALA A 201 16.90 -8.87 -14.22
N THR A 202 15.86 -8.19 -14.71
CA THR A 202 15.33 -8.36 -16.06
C THR A 202 16.07 -7.42 -17.01
N ASP A 203 15.69 -7.40 -18.28
CA ASP A 203 16.22 -6.44 -19.26
C ASP A 203 15.88 -4.97 -18.94
N LYS A 204 15.04 -4.70 -17.92
CA LYS A 204 14.62 -3.35 -17.55
C LYS A 204 15.22 -2.83 -16.26
N GLY A 205 15.73 -3.72 -15.41
CA GLY A 205 16.29 -3.32 -14.13
C GLY A 205 16.22 -4.41 -13.07
N LEU A 206 16.65 -4.02 -11.86
CA LEU A 206 16.70 -4.87 -10.69
C LEU A 206 15.29 -5.30 -10.27
N CYS A 207 15.09 -6.60 -10.24
CA CYS A 207 13.82 -7.23 -9.90
C CYS A 207 13.87 -7.92 -8.53
N ARG A 208 15.07 -8.29 -8.07
CA ARG A 208 15.30 -8.85 -6.74
C ARG A 208 16.68 -8.47 -6.21
N ILE A 209 16.73 -8.03 -4.97
CA ILE A 209 17.93 -8.01 -4.14
C ILE A 209 17.58 -8.72 -2.84
N ALA A 210 18.41 -9.66 -2.39
CA ALA A 210 18.15 -10.38 -1.16
C ALA A 210 19.42 -10.93 -0.51
N PHE A 211 19.53 -10.73 0.80
CA PHE A 211 20.47 -11.50 1.60
C PHE A 211 19.91 -12.91 1.82
N GLU A 212 20.80 -13.89 1.93
CA GLU A 212 20.45 -15.27 2.32
C GLU A 212 19.44 -15.95 1.37
N GLU A 213 19.39 -15.51 0.09
CA GLU A 213 18.66 -16.19 -0.98
C GLU A 213 19.60 -16.78 -2.02
N ASP A 214 19.16 -17.87 -2.64
CA ASP A 214 19.83 -18.56 -3.74
C ASP A 214 18.95 -18.62 -5.00
N GLN A 215 19.47 -19.25 -6.05
CA GLN A 215 18.73 -19.44 -7.30
C GLN A 215 17.39 -20.18 -7.13
N PHE A 216 17.29 -21.08 -6.14
CA PHE A 216 16.09 -21.87 -5.92
C PHE A 216 15.00 -21.03 -5.25
N ALA A 217 15.37 -20.15 -4.31
CA ALA A 217 14.48 -19.13 -3.78
C ALA A 217 13.97 -18.19 -4.88
N LEU A 218 14.85 -17.79 -5.80
CA LEU A 218 14.49 -16.95 -6.94
C LEU A 218 13.52 -17.67 -7.90
N ALA A 219 13.80 -18.93 -8.26
CA ALA A 219 12.95 -19.73 -9.13
C ALA A 219 11.56 -20.02 -8.51
N ARG A 220 11.48 -20.24 -7.19
CA ARG A 220 10.19 -20.37 -6.49
C ARG A 220 9.36 -19.09 -6.55
N ARG A 221 10.01 -17.93 -6.55
CA ARG A 221 9.34 -16.62 -6.66
C ARG A 221 8.89 -16.34 -8.09
N PHE A 222 9.64 -16.80 -9.08
CA PHE A 222 9.37 -16.60 -10.50
C PHE A 222 9.29 -17.94 -11.25
N PRO A 223 8.26 -18.77 -10.96
CA PRO A 223 8.20 -20.14 -11.45
C PRO A 223 8.02 -20.26 -12.98
N ALA A 224 7.64 -19.18 -13.66
CA ALA A 224 7.46 -19.15 -15.11
C ALA A 224 8.49 -18.26 -15.82
N ALA A 225 9.46 -17.70 -15.09
CA ALA A 225 10.58 -16.99 -15.68
C ALA A 225 11.70 -17.96 -16.08
N GLU A 226 12.46 -17.57 -17.09
CA GLU A 226 13.72 -18.22 -17.41
C GLU A 226 14.81 -17.67 -16.47
N ILE A 227 15.29 -18.49 -15.53
CA ILE A 227 16.32 -18.09 -14.56
C ILE A 227 17.69 -18.50 -15.09
N VAL A 228 18.57 -17.53 -15.35
CA VAL A 228 19.90 -17.78 -15.92
C VAL A 228 21.00 -17.09 -15.12
N MET A 229 22.19 -17.69 -15.09
CA MET A 229 23.37 -17.05 -14.49
C MET A 229 23.69 -15.73 -15.20
N GLY A 230 24.09 -14.74 -14.42
CA GLY A 230 24.46 -13.42 -14.89
C GLY A 230 25.70 -13.43 -15.78
N GLY A 231 25.63 -12.67 -16.88
CA GLY A 231 26.79 -12.35 -17.72
C GLY A 231 27.35 -10.95 -17.43
N ALA A 232 28.23 -10.46 -18.33
CA ALA A 232 28.91 -9.18 -18.18
C ALA A 232 27.96 -7.98 -17.93
N ALA A 233 26.78 -7.98 -18.58
CA ALA A 233 25.77 -6.94 -18.40
C ALA A 233 25.23 -6.86 -16.97
N LEU A 234 25.03 -8.02 -16.30
CA LEU A 234 24.60 -8.04 -14.90
C LEU A 234 25.77 -7.71 -13.97
N ALA A 235 27.01 -8.10 -14.30
CA ALA A 235 28.18 -7.85 -13.46
C ALA A 235 28.39 -6.35 -13.18
N ALA A 236 28.24 -5.49 -14.19
CA ALA A 236 28.34 -4.05 -14.01
C ALA A 236 27.24 -3.47 -13.10
N LEU A 237 26.01 -3.95 -13.26
CA LEU A 237 24.88 -3.55 -12.41
C LEU A 237 25.05 -4.05 -10.97
N ALA A 238 25.52 -5.29 -10.81
CA ALA A 238 25.79 -5.90 -9.52
C ALA A 238 26.89 -5.13 -8.76
N ALA A 239 27.96 -4.71 -9.43
CA ALA A 239 29.01 -3.90 -8.82
C ALA A 239 28.48 -2.56 -8.26
N ARG A 240 27.53 -1.93 -8.96
CA ARG A 240 26.86 -0.71 -8.45
C ARG A 240 25.98 -0.99 -7.24
N VAL A 241 25.27 -2.12 -7.22
CA VAL A 241 24.47 -2.55 -6.04
C VAL A 241 25.39 -2.85 -4.85
N VAL A 242 26.52 -3.52 -5.06
CA VAL A 242 27.54 -3.70 -4.01
C VAL A 242 28.03 -2.34 -3.52
N GLY A 243 28.29 -1.40 -4.44
CA GLY A 243 28.61 -0.01 -4.10
C GLY A 243 27.58 0.65 -3.18
N GLU A 244 26.28 0.42 -3.40
CA GLU A 244 25.21 0.90 -2.51
C GLU A 244 25.17 0.20 -1.15
N VAL A 245 25.66 -1.04 -1.05
CA VAL A 245 25.79 -1.70 0.26
C VAL A 245 26.94 -1.07 1.04
N GLU A 246 28.09 -0.88 0.40
CA GLU A 246 29.30 -0.37 1.04
C GLU A 246 29.26 1.14 1.34
N ASN A 247 28.64 1.92 0.44
CA ASN A 247 28.48 3.37 0.56
C ASN A 247 27.08 3.78 0.04
N PRO A 248 26.03 3.63 0.86
CA PRO A 248 24.66 3.89 0.43
C PRO A 248 24.42 5.35 0.04
N GLY A 249 23.68 5.58 -1.05
CA GLY A 249 23.38 6.91 -1.58
C GLY A 249 24.34 7.39 -2.68
N ARG A 250 25.30 6.57 -3.11
CA ARG A 250 26.25 6.89 -4.17
C ARG A 250 25.63 6.83 -5.58
N HIS A 251 24.65 5.96 -5.78
CA HIS A 251 23.98 5.65 -7.03
C HIS A 251 22.47 5.76 -6.86
N THR A 252 21.91 6.93 -7.16
CA THR A 252 20.45 7.21 -7.04
C THR A 252 19.64 6.76 -8.26
N ASP A 253 20.31 6.39 -9.35
CA ASP A 253 19.78 6.15 -10.68
C ASP A 253 19.71 4.67 -11.08
N LEU A 254 19.89 3.75 -10.11
CA LEU A 254 19.79 2.32 -10.39
C LEU A 254 18.39 1.96 -10.95
N PRO A 255 18.33 1.27 -12.11
CA PRO A 255 17.06 0.88 -12.69
C PRO A 255 16.43 -0.23 -11.85
N VAL A 256 15.15 -0.08 -11.51
CA VAL A 256 14.41 -1.11 -10.78
C VAL A 256 13.15 -1.50 -11.56
N ASP A 257 12.88 -2.79 -11.58
CA ASP A 257 11.73 -3.43 -12.20
C ASP A 257 11.00 -4.19 -11.08
N VAL A 258 10.22 -3.46 -10.28
CA VAL A 258 9.43 -4.02 -9.20
C VAL A 258 7.98 -3.64 -9.38
N GLN A 259 7.08 -4.55 -8.99
CA GLN A 259 5.64 -4.36 -9.10
C GLN A 259 4.98 -4.59 -7.74
N GLY A 260 4.00 -3.73 -7.43
CA GLY A 260 3.19 -3.84 -6.23
C GLY A 260 1.75 -3.44 -6.48
N THR A 261 0.99 -3.33 -5.41
CA THR A 261 -0.25 -2.52 -5.44
C THR A 261 0.11 -1.06 -5.67
N ALA A 262 -0.83 -0.25 -6.16
CA ALA A 262 -0.61 1.19 -6.36
C ALA A 262 -0.09 1.88 -5.08
N PHE A 263 -0.56 1.45 -3.90
CA PHE A 263 -0.08 1.97 -2.63
C PHE A 263 1.35 1.53 -2.29
N GLN A 264 1.73 0.29 -2.58
CA GLN A 264 3.11 -0.18 -2.41
C GLN A 264 4.08 0.59 -3.32
N GLU A 265 3.71 0.79 -4.59
CA GLU A 265 4.51 1.55 -5.54
C GLU A 265 4.67 3.01 -5.10
N ALA A 266 3.60 3.64 -4.61
CA ALA A 266 3.66 4.99 -4.04
C ALA A 266 4.60 5.05 -2.82
N VAL A 267 4.52 4.07 -1.92
CA VAL A 267 5.44 3.97 -0.78
C VAL A 267 6.87 3.79 -1.25
N TRP A 268 7.15 2.89 -2.19
CA TRP A 268 8.50 2.65 -2.70
C TRP A 268 9.09 3.87 -3.40
N ASN A 269 8.28 4.65 -4.12
CA ASN A 269 8.71 5.93 -4.69
C ASN A 269 9.04 6.94 -3.59
N ALA A 270 8.22 7.05 -2.54
CA ALA A 270 8.51 7.91 -1.39
C ALA A 270 9.81 7.48 -0.68
N LEU A 271 10.06 6.16 -0.54
CA LEU A 271 11.32 5.64 0.00
C LEU A 271 12.52 6.09 -0.83
N ARG A 272 12.46 5.97 -2.16
CA ARG A 272 13.56 6.37 -3.05
C ARG A 272 13.85 7.88 -2.99
N ALA A 273 12.87 8.68 -2.61
CA ALA A 273 13.02 10.13 -2.46
C ALA A 273 13.72 10.54 -1.15
N ILE A 274 13.89 9.63 -0.17
CA ILE A 274 14.60 9.93 1.08
C ILE A 274 16.10 10.03 0.79
N PRO A 275 16.77 11.16 1.04
CA PRO A 275 18.22 11.28 0.87
C PRO A 275 19.01 10.35 1.81
N ALA A 276 20.24 9.99 1.44
CA ALA A 276 21.13 9.30 2.37
C ALA A 276 21.43 10.18 3.58
N GLY A 277 21.44 9.58 4.77
CA GLY A 277 21.64 10.29 6.04
C GLY A 277 20.36 10.88 6.62
N GLU A 278 19.25 10.84 5.87
CA GLU A 278 17.94 11.24 6.36
C GLU A 278 17.06 10.04 6.73
N THR A 279 16.13 10.29 7.65
CA THR A 279 15.12 9.30 8.02
C THR A 279 13.71 9.86 7.86
N ARG A 280 12.75 8.95 7.71
CA ARG A 280 11.32 9.27 7.76
C ARG A 280 10.62 8.28 8.69
N SER A 281 9.56 8.74 9.34
CA SER A 281 8.65 7.86 10.07
C SER A 281 7.71 7.12 9.10
N TYR A 282 7.19 5.96 9.50
CA TYR A 282 6.12 5.30 8.74
C TYR A 282 4.91 6.22 8.50
N ALA A 283 4.65 7.16 9.40
CA ALA A 283 3.56 8.13 9.25
C ALA A 283 3.85 9.16 8.15
N GLN A 284 5.08 9.66 8.08
CA GLN A 284 5.52 10.53 6.99
C GLN A 284 5.47 9.81 5.65
N ILE A 285 5.95 8.56 5.58
CA ILE A 285 5.87 7.76 4.34
C ILE A 285 4.43 7.52 3.90
N ALA A 286 3.52 7.22 4.83
CA ALA A 286 2.11 7.06 4.50
C ALA A 286 1.51 8.36 3.95
N ALA A 287 1.87 9.52 4.52
CA ALA A 287 1.43 10.82 4.04
C ALA A 287 2.01 11.18 2.67
N GLU A 288 3.31 10.96 2.46
CA GLU A 288 4.02 11.18 1.18
C GLU A 288 3.47 10.25 0.08
N ALA A 289 3.06 9.03 0.43
CA ALA A 289 2.37 8.11 -0.46
C ALA A 289 0.87 8.45 -0.68
N GLY A 290 0.40 9.60 -0.19
CA GLY A 290 -0.96 10.11 -0.41
C GLY A 290 -2.04 9.52 0.51
N SER A 291 -1.68 8.74 1.54
CA SER A 291 -2.62 8.14 2.49
C SER A 291 -2.15 8.29 3.94
N PRO A 292 -2.27 9.48 4.57
CA PRO A 292 -1.74 9.76 5.91
C PRO A 292 -2.23 8.80 7.02
N GLY A 293 -3.43 8.23 6.89
CA GLY A 293 -3.97 7.25 7.84
C GLY A 293 -3.42 5.83 7.70
N ALA A 294 -2.65 5.53 6.64
CA ALA A 294 -2.23 4.18 6.26
C ALA A 294 -0.86 3.77 6.83
N VAL A 295 -0.52 4.24 8.05
CA VAL A 295 0.80 4.04 8.67
C VAL A 295 1.24 2.57 8.75
N ARG A 296 0.33 1.68 9.18
CA ARG A 296 0.62 0.24 9.25
C ARG A 296 0.85 -0.37 7.86
N ALA A 297 0.03 0.02 6.88
CA ALA A 297 0.17 -0.45 5.51
C ALA A 297 1.48 0.04 4.88
N ALA A 298 1.93 1.26 5.20
CA ALA A 298 3.25 1.74 4.80
C ALA A 298 4.37 0.88 5.38
N GLY A 299 4.27 0.47 6.65
CA GLY A 299 5.18 -0.51 7.26
C GLY A 299 5.20 -1.85 6.54
N THR A 300 4.03 -2.40 6.20
CA THR A 300 3.91 -3.63 5.40
C THR A 300 4.52 -3.48 4.00
N ALA A 301 4.30 -2.33 3.33
CA ALA A 301 4.88 -2.04 2.03
C ALA A 301 6.42 -1.91 2.08
N CYS A 302 6.98 -1.33 3.14
CA CYS A 302 8.43 -1.33 3.39
C CYS A 302 8.98 -2.75 3.54
N GLY A 303 8.24 -3.65 4.22
CA GLY A 303 8.63 -5.06 4.37
C GLY A 303 8.49 -5.88 3.09
N ALA A 304 7.56 -5.50 2.21
CA ALA A 304 7.35 -6.11 0.90
C ALA A 304 8.34 -5.64 -0.17
N ASN A 305 9.33 -4.83 0.19
CA ASN A 305 10.33 -4.33 -0.73
C ASN A 305 11.19 -5.47 -1.33
N HIS A 306 11.14 -5.61 -2.66
CA HIS A 306 11.87 -6.66 -3.36
C HIS A 306 13.31 -6.32 -3.71
N VAL A 307 13.69 -5.03 -3.66
CA VAL A 307 15.03 -4.51 -3.95
C VAL A 307 15.50 -3.60 -2.80
N PRO A 308 15.69 -4.16 -1.58
CA PRO A 308 16.26 -3.42 -0.44
C PRO A 308 17.57 -2.73 -0.80
N ILE A 309 17.95 -1.72 0.01
CA ILE A 309 19.12 -0.85 -0.19
C ILE A 309 18.89 0.13 -1.35
N VAL A 310 18.56 -0.36 -2.54
CA VAL A 310 18.23 0.47 -3.72
C VAL A 310 16.89 1.19 -3.55
N ILE A 311 15.87 0.48 -3.05
CA ILE A 311 14.70 1.11 -2.42
C ILE A 311 15.03 1.14 -0.92
N PRO A 312 15.34 2.31 -0.33
CA PRO A 312 16.03 2.40 0.95
C PRO A 312 15.04 2.30 2.13
N CYS A 313 14.34 1.17 2.27
CA CYS A 313 13.41 0.94 3.37
C CYS A 313 14.09 0.93 4.76
N HIS A 314 15.42 0.78 4.81
CA HIS A 314 16.21 0.95 6.03
C HIS A 314 16.16 2.40 6.57
N ARG A 315 15.88 3.41 5.75
CA ARG A 315 15.74 4.83 6.18
C ARG A 315 14.44 5.13 6.91
N VAL A 316 13.53 4.15 7.05
CA VAL A 316 12.25 4.35 7.76
C VAL A 316 12.27 3.85 9.21
N GLN A 317 11.69 4.61 10.13
CA GLN A 317 11.61 4.29 11.56
C GLN A 317 10.21 4.53 12.14
N ARG A 318 10.02 4.18 13.42
CA ARG A 318 8.79 4.53 14.14
C ARG A 318 8.77 6.03 14.45
N SER A 319 7.58 6.57 14.70
CA SER A 319 7.39 8.00 14.97
C SER A 319 8.06 8.47 16.27
N ASP A 320 8.35 7.56 17.20
CA ASP A 320 9.08 7.82 18.44
C ASP A 320 10.61 7.78 18.26
N GLY A 321 11.09 7.60 17.02
CA GLY A 321 12.52 7.47 16.72
C GLY A 321 13.06 6.05 16.83
N SER A 322 12.32 5.12 17.45
CA SER A 322 12.80 3.75 17.64
C SER A 322 12.92 2.99 16.32
N ILE A 323 13.87 2.05 16.28
CA ILE A 323 14.15 1.27 15.07
C ILE A 323 13.01 0.28 14.78
N GLY A 324 12.31 0.49 13.66
CA GLY A 324 11.33 -0.46 13.15
C GLY A 324 11.99 -1.73 12.59
N GLY A 325 11.20 -2.76 12.32
CA GLY A 325 11.68 -4.01 11.71
C GLY A 325 12.34 -3.80 10.34
N TYR A 326 13.10 -4.81 9.93
CA TYR A 326 13.76 -4.89 8.63
C TYR A 326 13.71 -6.35 8.16
N ALA A 327 13.43 -6.58 6.87
CA ALA A 327 13.24 -7.92 6.32
C ALA A 327 14.47 -8.83 6.52
N TYR A 328 15.67 -8.24 6.65
CA TYR A 328 16.94 -8.95 6.79
C TYR A 328 17.62 -8.70 8.15
N GLY A 329 16.84 -8.31 9.16
CA GLY A 329 17.32 -8.10 10.53
C GLY A 329 17.70 -6.65 10.85
N VAL A 330 17.53 -6.27 12.12
CA VAL A 330 17.77 -4.89 12.60
C VAL A 330 19.24 -4.50 12.48
N ASP A 331 20.17 -5.44 12.67
CA ASP A 331 21.61 -5.17 12.62
C ASP A 331 22.06 -4.64 11.26
N ARG A 332 21.56 -5.24 10.16
CA ARG A 332 21.85 -4.76 8.79
C ARG A 332 21.26 -3.36 8.55
N LYS A 333 20.07 -3.09 9.09
CA LYS A 333 19.44 -1.76 8.98
C LYS A 333 20.24 -0.68 9.71
N LEU A 334 20.74 -0.99 10.91
CA LEU A 334 21.61 -0.08 11.68
C LEU A 334 22.97 0.11 10.98
N ALA A 335 23.57 -0.96 10.47
CA ALA A 335 24.84 -0.87 9.74
C ALA A 335 24.75 0.03 8.49
N LEU A 336 23.69 -0.11 7.69
CA LEU A 336 23.45 0.76 6.53
C LEU A 336 23.26 2.23 6.93
N ARG A 337 22.46 2.50 7.97
CA ARG A 337 22.26 3.86 8.49
C ARG A 337 23.53 4.50 9.02
N LYS A 338 24.35 3.73 9.73
CA LYS A 338 25.65 4.18 10.23
C LYS A 338 26.58 4.58 9.09
N ARG A 339 26.59 3.83 7.98
CA ARG A 339 27.36 4.20 6.77
C ARG A 339 26.86 5.48 6.12
N GLU A 340 25.56 5.75 6.22
CA GLU A 340 24.94 6.99 5.77
C GLU A 340 25.16 8.18 6.73
N GLY A 341 25.84 7.98 7.87
CA GLY A 341 26.11 9.02 8.85
C GLY A 341 24.94 9.34 9.79
N VAL A 342 23.93 8.47 9.88
CA VAL A 342 22.85 8.59 10.86
C VAL A 342 23.36 8.14 12.22
N SER A 343 23.50 9.07 13.17
CA SER A 343 23.84 8.79 14.57
C SER A 343 22.68 8.09 15.28
N GLU A 344 23.00 7.19 16.23
CA GLU A 344 22.02 6.47 17.07
C GLU A 344 21.18 7.38 17.97
#